data_AF-A0A2T5IWC2-F1
#
_entry.id   AF-A0A2T5IWC2-F1
#
_cell.length_a   1.000
_cell.length_b   1.000
_cell.length_c   1.000
_cell.angle_alpha   90.00
_cell.angle_beta   90.00
_cell.angle_gamma   90.00
#
_symmetry.space_group_name_H-M   'P 1'
#
loop_
_entity.id
_entity.type
_entity.pdbx_description
1 polymer ?
#
loop_
_entity_poly.entity_id
_entity_poly.type
_entity_poly.pdbx_seq_one_letter_code
_entity_poly.pdbx_strand_id
1 'polypeptide(L)'
;MLLCSNPLFSLGQTVATPNALDLLAKHHISCFSLLARHQSGDWGNVPAEDALSNQEAIERGYRIMSVYPLETGKVWIITEADRLVTTVLLPEEY
;
A
#
# COMPACT_ATOMS: atom_id res chain seq x y z
N MET A 1 10.50 -12.25 -16.42
CA MET A 1 10.79 -10.85 -16.81
C MET A 1 9.76 -9.99 -16.10
N LEU A 2 10.08 -9.40 -14.95
CA LEU A 2 9.16 -8.48 -14.27
C LEU A 2 9.22 -7.17 -15.03
N LEU A 3 8.10 -6.77 -15.64
CA LEU A 3 7.96 -5.43 -16.22
C LEU A 3 8.05 -4.44 -15.05
N CYS A 4 9.12 -3.67 -14.97
CA CYS A 4 9.20 -2.55 -14.04
C CYS A 4 8.24 -1.46 -14.54
N SER A 5 7.01 -1.46 -14.03
CA SER A 5 6.06 -0.36 -14.20
C SER A 5 6.69 0.92 -13.66
N ASN A 6 6.59 2.04 -14.38
CA ASN A 6 7.00 3.33 -13.83
C ASN A 6 6.15 3.64 -12.59
N PRO A 7 6.76 4.13 -11.49
CA PRO A 7 6.01 4.46 -10.28
C PRO A 7 5.06 5.63 -10.53
N LEU A 8 3.82 5.54 -10.03
CA LEU A 8 2.81 6.60 -10.16
C LEU A 8 3.04 7.75 -9.17
N PHE A 9 3.70 7.49 -8.04
CA PHE A 9 4.00 8.47 -7.00
C PHE A 9 5.22 8.04 -6.16
N SER A 10 5.77 8.97 -5.37
CA SER A 10 6.83 8.68 -4.39
C SER A 10 6.26 8.05 -3.13
N LEU A 11 6.90 7.01 -2.60
CA LEU A 11 6.57 6.40 -1.31
C LEU A 11 7.18 7.17 -0.12
N GLY A 12 8.15 8.07 -0.37
CA GLY A 12 8.90 8.71 0.70
C GLY A 12 9.59 7.69 1.61
N GLN A 13 9.59 7.94 2.92
CA GLN A 13 10.07 7.00 3.92
C GLN A 13 9.07 5.86 4.11
N THR A 14 9.49 4.63 3.83
CA THR A 14 8.68 3.44 4.08
C THR A 14 8.92 2.92 5.49
N VAL A 15 7.84 2.69 6.23
CA VAL A 15 7.85 2.06 7.55
C VAL A 15 6.78 0.96 7.62
N ALA A 16 6.96 0.02 8.53
CA ALA A 16 5.99 -1.06 8.75
C ALA A 16 5.86 -1.35 10.24
N THR A 17 4.65 -1.66 10.69
CA THR A 17 4.45 -2.14 12.07
C THR A 17 4.99 -3.56 12.23
N PRO A 18 5.45 -3.95 13.43
CA PRO A 18 5.90 -5.32 13.69
C PRO A 18 4.83 -6.36 13.36
N ASN A 19 3.57 -6.12 13.73
CA ASN A 19 2.50 -7.09 13.49
C ASN A 19 2.18 -7.26 11.99
N ALA A 20 2.28 -6.19 11.19
CA ALA A 20 2.14 -6.30 9.75
C ALA A 20 3.28 -7.12 9.14
N LEU A 21 4.52 -6.90 9.58
CA LEU A 21 5.67 -7.70 9.13
C LEU A 21 5.53 -9.18 9.52
N ASP A 22 5.09 -9.46 10.74
CA ASP A 22 4.86 -10.83 11.22
C ASP A 22 3.76 -11.53 10.40
N LEU A 23 2.66 -10.83 10.11
CA LEU A 23 1.59 -11.36 9.27
C LEU A 23 2.09 -11.65 7.85
N LEU A 24 2.85 -10.74 7.24
CA LEU A 24 3.43 -10.94 5.91
C LEU A 24 4.42 -12.11 5.89
N ALA A 25 5.27 -12.23 6.92
CA ALA A 25 6.24 -13.31 7.04
C ALA A 25 5.56 -14.69 7.16
N LYS A 26 4.50 -14.78 7.97
CA LYS A 26 3.70 -16.01 8.12
C LYS A 26 3.12 -16.51 6.80
N HIS A 27 2.76 -15.59 5.91
CA HIS A 27 2.19 -15.88 4.59
C HIS A 27 3.23 -15.89 3.47
N HIS A 28 4.52 -15.78 3.79
CA HIS A 28 5.62 -15.72 2.81
C HIS A 28 5.46 -14.60 1.76
N ILE A 29 4.84 -13.48 2.14
CA ILE A 29 4.65 -12.32 1.26
C ILE A 29 5.72 -11.29 1.55
N SER A 30 6.38 -10.81 0.49
CA SER A 30 7.33 -9.70 0.58
C SER A 30 6.60 -8.37 0.74
N CYS A 31 6.96 -7.61 1.78
CA CYS A 31 6.50 -6.25 1.99
C CYS A 31 6.83 -5.35 0.78
N PHE A 32 8.03 -5.50 0.20
CA PHE A 32 8.46 -4.77 -0.99
C PHE A 32 7.57 -5.05 -2.22
N SER A 33 7.08 -6.28 -2.36
CA SER A 33 6.16 -6.62 -3.45
C SER A 33 4.83 -5.89 -3.31
N LEU A 34 4.31 -5.73 -2.09
CA LEU A 34 3.08 -4.97 -1.85
C LEU A 34 3.30 -3.46 -2.01
N LEU A 35 4.44 -2.93 -1.58
CA LEU A 35 4.82 -1.53 -1.83
C LEU A 35 4.93 -1.24 -3.33
N ALA A 36 5.51 -2.14 -4.12
CA ALA A 36 5.60 -2.01 -5.57
C ALA A 36 4.20 -2.00 -6.22
N ARG A 37 3.29 -2.86 -5.77
CA ARG A 37 1.89 -2.88 -6.21
C ARG A 37 1.18 -1.57 -5.90
N HIS A 38 1.32 -1.08 -4.67
CA HIS A 38 0.75 0.20 -4.24
C HIS A 38 1.28 1.34 -5.12
N GLN A 39 2.58 1.39 -5.35
CA GLN A 39 3.22 2.42 -6.17
C GLN A 39 2.84 2.33 -7.66
N SER A 40 2.45 1.16 -8.17
CA SER A 40 2.03 0.96 -9.56
C SER A 40 0.52 1.13 -9.78
N GLY A 41 -0.25 1.47 -8.74
CA GLY A 41 -1.70 1.61 -8.83
C GLY A 41 -2.49 0.32 -8.71
N ASP A 42 -1.86 -0.78 -8.29
CA ASP A 42 -2.59 -1.97 -7.84
C ASP A 42 -3.01 -1.74 -6.38
N TRP A 43 -4.24 -1.24 -6.20
CA TRP A 43 -4.80 -0.90 -4.90
C TRP A 43 -5.23 -2.12 -4.06
N GLY A 44 -5.07 -3.32 -4.60
CA GLY A 44 -5.57 -4.55 -3.99
C GLY A 44 -7.10 -4.59 -3.97
N ASN A 45 -7.67 -4.88 -2.79
CA ASN A 45 -9.09 -5.08 -2.59
C ASN A 45 -9.75 -3.84 -1.98
N VAL A 46 -9.81 -2.76 -2.77
CA VAL A 46 -10.61 -1.56 -2.47
C VAL A 46 -11.79 -1.47 -3.45
N PRO A 47 -12.93 -0.88 -3.05
CA PRO A 47 -14.02 -0.55 -3.96
C PRO A 47 -13.58 0.33 -5.15
N ALA A 48 -14.35 0.33 -6.24
CA ALA A 48 -14.01 1.09 -7.45
C ALA A 48 -13.97 2.60 -7.18
N GLU A 49 -14.85 3.12 -6.31
CA GLU A 49 -14.86 4.50 -5.86
C GLU A 49 -13.57 4.90 -5.10
N ASP A 50 -13.03 4.00 -4.30
CA ASP A 50 -11.79 4.22 -3.54
C ASP A 50 -10.57 4.12 -4.46
N ALA A 51 -10.59 3.20 -5.44
CA ALA A 51 -9.58 3.13 -6.49
C ALA A 51 -9.54 4.42 -7.32
N LEU A 52 -10.70 5.00 -7.65
CA LEU A 52 -10.79 6.30 -8.34
C LEU A 52 -10.27 7.42 -7.43
N SER A 53 -10.64 7.41 -6.15
CA SER A 53 -10.15 8.39 -5.17
C SER A 53 -8.63 8.34 -5.03
N ASN A 54 -8.02 7.15 -5.06
CA ASN A 54 -6.56 7.00 -5.08
C ASN A 54 -5.93 7.61 -6.34
N GLN A 55 -6.57 7.44 -7.50
CA GLN A 55 -6.11 8.03 -8.76
C GLN A 55 -6.15 9.57 -8.69
N GLU A 56 -7.25 10.14 -8.19
CA GLU A 56 -7.37 11.58 -7.99
C GLU A 56 -6.39 12.09 -6.93
N ALA A 57 -6.13 11.30 -5.88
CA ALA A 57 -5.21 11.64 -4.81
C ALA A 57 -3.78 11.82 -5.31
N ILE A 58 -3.35 11.07 -6.34
CA ILE A 58 -2.03 11.23 -6.98
C ILE A 58 -1.88 12.65 -7.54
N GLU A 59 -2.90 13.17 -8.22
CA GLU A 59 -2.86 14.50 -8.85
C GLU A 59 -3.12 15.64 -7.87
N ARG A 60 -3.99 15.41 -6.88
CA ARG A 60 -4.47 16.45 -5.96
C ARG A 60 -3.73 16.52 -4.63
N GLY A 61 -2.82 15.57 -4.37
CA GLY A 61 -2.04 15.53 -3.14
C GLY A 61 -2.86 15.09 -1.92
N TYR A 62 -3.74 14.10 -2.07
CA TYR A 62 -4.44 13.47 -0.93
C TYR A 62 -3.76 12.16 -0.52
N ARG A 63 -4.13 11.61 0.64
CA ARG A 63 -3.67 10.29 1.11
C ARG A 63 -4.07 9.20 0.12
N ILE A 64 -3.18 8.24 -0.13
CA ILE A 64 -3.43 7.05 -0.97
C ILE A 64 -3.47 5.82 -0.08
N MET A 65 -4.41 4.91 -0.32
CA MET A 65 -4.58 3.70 0.50
C MET A 65 -4.81 2.44 -0.35
N SER A 66 -3.98 1.42 -0.16
CA SER A 66 -4.20 0.07 -0.67
C SER A 66 -4.60 -0.89 0.45
N VAL A 67 -5.37 -1.92 0.10
CA VAL A 67 -5.77 -3.00 1.01
C VAL A 67 -5.40 -4.35 0.39
N TYR A 68 -4.51 -5.11 1.03
CA TYR A 68 -4.12 -6.44 0.56
C TYR A 68 -4.65 -7.51 1.51
N PRO A 69 -5.64 -8.33 1.10
CA PRO A 69 -6.11 -9.44 1.90
C PRO A 69 -5.09 -10.60 1.90
N LEU A 70 -5.02 -11.29 3.03
CA LEU A 70 -4.27 -12.53 3.26
C LEU A 70 -5.24 -13.57 3.85
N GLU A 71 -4.84 -14.84 3.91
CA GLU A 71 -5.75 -15.90 4.38
C GLU A 71 -6.26 -15.67 5.82
N THR A 72 -5.46 -15.03 6.68
CA THR A 72 -5.79 -14.82 8.09
C THR A 72 -5.84 -13.34 8.50
N GLY A 73 -6.03 -12.42 7.56
CA GLY A 73 -6.05 -10.99 7.86
C GLY A 73 -5.93 -10.11 6.63
N LYS A 74 -5.61 -8.84 6.81
CA LYS A 74 -5.27 -7.94 5.71
C LYS A 74 -4.20 -6.95 6.17
N VAL A 75 -3.43 -6.45 5.22
CA VAL A 75 -2.47 -5.37 5.43
C VAL A 75 -2.95 -4.14 4.67
N TRP A 76 -2.88 -3.00 5.32
CA TRP A 76 -3.05 -1.69 4.71
C TRP A 76 -1.69 -1.11 4.34
N ILE A 77 -1.64 -0.44 3.20
CA ILE A 77 -0.50 0.41 2.83
C ILE A 77 -1.06 1.80 2.59
N ILE A 78 -0.59 2.76 3.38
CA ILE A 78 -1.05 4.15 3.36
C ILE A 78 0.13 5.05 3.04
N THR A 79 0.00 5.86 1.99
CA THR A 79 0.94 6.95 1.70
C THR A 79 0.28 8.27 2.05
N GLU A 80 0.92 9.05 2.92
CA GLU A 80 0.39 10.33 3.38
C GLU A 80 0.32 11.37 2.25
N ALA A 81 -0.53 12.37 2.43
CA ALA A 81 -0.85 13.41 1.44
C ALA A 81 0.40 14.13 0.90
N ASP A 82 1.39 14.37 1.76
CA ASP A 82 2.66 15.02 1.44
C ASP A 82 3.68 14.09 0.77
N ARG A 83 3.36 12.79 0.61
CA ARG A 83 4.24 11.75 0.08
C ARG A 83 5.56 11.59 0.85
N LEU A 84 5.62 12.04 2.11
CA LEU A 84 6.82 11.91 2.93
C LEU A 84 6.92 10.55 3.59
N VAL A 85 5.80 9.88 3.87
CA VAL A 85 5.77 8.59 4.57
C VAL A 85 4.77 7.64 3.92
N THR A 86 5.18 6.38 3.75
CA THR A 86 4.31 5.24 3.49
C THR A 86 4.39 4.26 4.65
N THR A 87 3.25 3.95 5.25
CA THR A 87 3.14 3.00 6.38
C THR A 87 2.45 1.72 5.93
N VAL A 88 3.05 0.58 6.28
CA VAL A 88 2.47 -0.76 6.15
C VAL A 88 2.01 -1.22 7.52
N LEU A 89 0.70 -1.44 7.70
CA LEU A 89 0.10 -1.71 9.02
C LEU A 89 -1.14 -2.60 8.92
N LEU A 90 -1.58 -3.14 10.04
CA LEU A 90 -2.88 -3.81 10.14
C LEU A 90 -4.01 -2.78 10.30
N PRO A 91 -5.26 -3.09 9.89
CA PRO A 91 -6.40 -2.19 10.06
C PRO A 91 -6.61 -1.71 11.50
N GLU A 92 -6.32 -2.57 12.48
CA GLU A 92 -6.55 -2.31 13.90
C GLU A 92 -5.46 -1.41 14.52
N GLU A 93 -4.39 -1.10 13.77
CA GLU A 93 -3.28 -0.24 14.21
C GLU A 93 -3.43 1.22 13.70
N TYR A 94 -4.48 1.50 12.93
CA TYR A 94 -4.84 2.82 12.42
C TYR A 94 -5.99 3.43 13.23
#